data_AF-A0A383VBT9-F1
#
_entry.id   AF-A0A383VBT9-F1
#
_cell.length_a   1.000
_cell.length_b   1.000
_cell.length_c   1.000
_cell.angle_alpha   90.00
_cell.angle_beta   90.00
_cell.angle_gamma   90.00
#
_symmetry.space_group_name_H-M   'P 1'
#
loop_
_entity.id
_entity.type
_entity.pdbx_description
1 polymer ?
#
loop_
_entity_poly.entity_id
_entity_poly.type
_entity_poly.pdbx_seq_one_letter_code
_entity_poly.pdbx_strand_id
1 'polypeptide(L)'
;MLKAAAAVAALLAVLCCISSMRVAAAAAAMPAQQSPDPCGCLNTYRPVCGGGTRFINSCKAECAGFAAAEPIGPDNCNATDSSRNDDDWPDFPDICTCGGIYAPVCAGRNFTRYFANACEARCAGFSVSKAVGRSGTCPPSRP
;
A
#
# COMPACT_ATOMS: atom_id res chain seq x y z
N MET A 1 35.52 57.87 35.43
CA MET A 1 34.71 57.61 34.21
C MET A 1 35.42 56.71 33.19
N LEU A 2 36.76 56.67 33.14
CA LEU A 2 37.52 55.86 32.16
C LEU A 2 37.38 54.33 32.31
N LYS A 3 37.20 53.80 33.53
CA LYS A 3 37.00 52.35 33.77
C LYS A 3 35.65 51.82 33.26
N ALA A 4 34.61 52.66 33.28
CA ALA A 4 33.28 52.27 32.81
C ALA A 4 33.23 52.15 31.28
N ALA A 5 33.88 53.07 30.56
CA ALA A 5 33.95 53.05 29.10
C ALA A 5 34.69 51.80 28.57
N ALA A 6 35.78 51.38 29.23
CA ALA A 6 36.51 50.16 28.87
C ALA A 6 35.68 48.89 29.08
N ALA A 7 34.88 48.84 30.16
CA ALA A 7 33.99 47.71 30.43
C ALA A 7 32.85 47.61 29.40
N VAL A 8 32.26 48.75 28.99
CA VAL A 8 31.21 48.77 27.96
C VAL A 8 31.76 48.37 26.58
N ALA A 9 32.96 48.83 26.23
CA ALA A 9 33.60 48.45 24.97
C ALA A 9 33.93 46.94 24.92
N ALA A 10 34.40 46.37 26.03
CA ALA A 10 34.65 44.93 26.12
C ALA A 10 33.35 44.11 26.00
N LEU A 11 32.26 44.57 26.63
CA LEU A 11 30.97 43.89 26.57
C LEU A 11 30.39 43.89 25.14
N LEU A 12 30.48 45.03 24.44
CA LEU A 12 30.01 45.16 23.05
C LEU A 12 30.84 44.31 22.07
N ALA A 13 32.15 44.21 22.28
CA ALA A 13 33.01 43.34 21.47
C ALA A 13 32.66 41.86 21.63
N VAL A 14 32.41 41.41 22.87
CA VAL A 14 31.99 40.02 23.15
C VAL A 14 30.62 39.72 22.54
N LEU A 15 29.66 40.65 22.64
CA LEU A 15 28.33 40.53 22.03
C LEU A 15 28.40 40.44 20.48
N CYS A 16 29.34 41.15 19.85
CA CYS A 16 29.56 41.07 18.40
C CYS A 16 30.15 39.71 17.98
N CYS A 17 31.08 39.17 18.78
CA CYS A 17 31.69 37.86 18.51
C CYS A 17 30.67 36.71 18.59
N ILE A 18 29.77 36.74 19.58
CA ILE A 18 28.72 35.71 19.70
C ILE A 18 27.66 35.82 18.59
N SER A 19 27.37 37.03 18.10
CA SER A 19 26.45 37.25 16.97
C SER A 19 27.01 36.75 15.62
N SER A 20 28.31 36.48 15.55
CA SER A 20 29.01 36.07 14.32
C SER A 20 29.21 34.56 14.21
N MET A 21 28.97 33.80 15.29
CA MET A 21 29.05 32.34 15.28
C MET A 21 27.83 31.75 14.56
N ARG A 22 27.93 31.54 13.25
CA ARG A 22 26.96 30.71 12.55
C ARG A 22 27.19 29.25 12.96
N VAL A 23 26.26 28.69 13.72
CA VAL A 23 26.18 27.23 13.89
C VAL A 23 25.79 26.66 12.53
N ALA A 24 26.75 26.05 11.83
CA ALA A 24 26.45 25.27 10.64
C ALA A 24 25.68 24.03 11.10
N ALA A 25 24.36 24.05 10.93
CA ALA A 25 23.54 22.86 11.05
C ALA A 25 23.91 21.94 9.87
N ALA A 26 24.88 21.05 10.09
CA ALA A 26 25.08 19.92 9.21
C ALA A 26 23.83 19.04 9.33
N ALA A 27 22.92 19.17 8.38
CA ALA A 27 21.83 18.23 8.17
C ALA A 27 22.44 16.93 7.65
N ALA A 28 23.05 16.16 8.56
CA ALA A 28 23.34 14.77 8.31
C ALA A 28 21.98 14.06 8.24
N ALA A 29 21.58 13.68 7.03
CA ALA A 29 20.52 12.71 6.84
C ALA A 29 20.96 11.42 7.54
N MET A 30 20.48 11.20 8.77
CA MET A 30 20.66 9.92 9.44
C MET A 30 20.02 8.85 8.57
N PRO A 31 20.67 7.69 8.34
CA PRO A 31 19.98 6.56 7.76
C PRO A 31 18.79 6.23 8.66
N ALA A 32 17.62 6.03 8.05
CA ALA A 32 16.43 5.60 8.75
C ALA A 32 16.75 4.31 9.52
N GLN A 33 17.00 4.43 10.82
CA GLN A 33 17.24 3.28 11.68
C GLN A 33 15.88 2.62 11.89
N GLN A 34 15.55 1.68 11.01
CA GLN A 34 14.39 0.82 11.18
C GLN A 34 14.59 0.11 12.53
N SER A 35 13.69 0.36 13.48
CA SER A 35 13.67 -0.36 14.75
C SER A 35 13.82 -1.85 14.45
N PRO A 36 14.70 -2.59 15.16
CA PRO A 36 14.94 -3.98 14.84
C PRO A 36 13.63 -4.72 14.97
N ASP A 37 13.14 -5.20 13.83
CA ASP A 37 12.02 -6.10 13.78
C ASP A 37 12.32 -7.28 14.72
N PRO A 38 11.39 -7.71 15.60
CA PRO A 38 11.67 -8.80 16.54
C PRO A 38 12.06 -10.11 15.84
N CYS A 39 11.70 -10.24 14.55
CA CYS A 39 12.09 -11.36 13.70
C CYS A 39 13.37 -11.11 12.87
N GLY A 40 13.96 -9.91 12.92
CA GLY A 40 15.05 -9.50 12.05
C GLY A 40 14.68 -9.41 10.57
N CYS A 41 13.38 -9.41 10.22
CA CYS A 41 12.93 -9.41 8.84
C CYS A 41 12.94 -7.99 8.26
N LEU A 42 13.40 -7.87 7.02
CA LEU A 42 13.21 -6.65 6.23
C LEU A 42 11.74 -6.48 5.84
N ASN A 43 11.30 -5.24 5.69
CA ASN A 43 9.98 -4.89 5.16
C ASN A 43 9.93 -4.96 3.62
N THR A 44 10.52 -6.00 3.03
CA THR A 44 10.47 -6.24 1.59
C THR A 44 9.12 -6.86 1.22
N TYR A 45 8.44 -6.31 0.22
CA TYR A 45 7.15 -6.79 -0.23
C TYR A 45 7.30 -7.91 -1.28
N ARG A 46 7.11 -9.16 -0.85
CA ARG A 46 7.11 -10.39 -1.68
C ARG A 46 6.11 -11.38 -1.07
N PRO A 47 4.81 -11.12 -1.21
CA PRO A 47 3.83 -11.62 -0.26
C PRO A 47 3.54 -13.11 -0.48
N VAL A 48 3.21 -13.82 0.61
CA VAL A 48 3.05 -15.28 0.67
C VAL A 48 1.85 -15.68 1.54
N CYS A 49 1.38 -16.92 1.40
CA CYS A 49 0.34 -17.53 2.21
C CYS A 49 0.93 -18.59 3.15
N GLY A 50 0.75 -18.43 4.46
CA GLY A 50 1.07 -19.44 5.47
C GLY A 50 -0.19 -19.81 6.24
N GLY A 51 -0.63 -21.08 6.14
CA GLY A 51 -1.82 -21.56 6.87
C GLY A 51 -3.10 -20.74 6.62
N GLY A 52 -3.30 -20.27 5.39
CA GLY A 52 -4.45 -19.43 5.00
C GLY A 52 -4.33 -17.95 5.38
N THR A 53 -3.21 -17.53 6.01
CA THR A 53 -2.96 -16.13 6.37
C THR A 53 -1.93 -15.51 5.42
N ARG A 54 -2.15 -14.24 5.06
CA ARG A 54 -1.25 -13.46 4.22
C ARG A 54 -0.11 -12.85 5.03
N PHE A 55 1.12 -12.99 4.52
CA PHE A 55 2.32 -12.34 5.04
C PHE A 55 2.97 -11.46 3.97
N ILE A 56 3.60 -10.36 4.39
CA ILE A 56 4.28 -9.42 3.48
C ILE A 56 5.48 -10.06 2.76
N ASN A 57 6.11 -11.05 3.40
CA ASN A 57 7.14 -11.90 2.83
C ASN A 57 7.29 -13.22 3.59
N SER A 58 8.07 -14.14 3.03
CA SER A 58 8.37 -15.44 3.62
C SER A 58 9.00 -15.35 5.00
N CYS A 59 9.93 -14.41 5.23
CA CYS A 59 10.56 -14.22 6.54
C CYS A 59 9.51 -13.93 7.63
N LYS A 60 8.51 -13.09 7.33
CA LYS A 60 7.39 -12.82 8.25
C LYS A 60 6.51 -14.03 8.49
N ALA A 61 6.29 -14.88 7.49
CA ALA A 61 5.53 -16.11 7.64
C ALA A 61 6.30 -17.12 8.52
N GLU A 62 7.59 -17.31 8.28
CA GLU A 62 8.45 -18.20 9.05
C GLU A 62 8.59 -17.74 10.50
N CYS A 63 8.74 -16.44 10.75
CA CYS A 63 8.74 -15.89 12.11
C CYS A 63 7.42 -16.15 12.86
N ALA A 64 6.30 -16.16 12.13
CA ALA A 64 5.00 -16.52 12.68
C ALA A 64 4.77 -18.04 12.77
N GLY A 65 5.76 -18.87 12.41
CA GLY A 65 5.71 -20.32 12.53
C GLY A 65 5.21 -21.08 11.30
N PHE A 66 5.09 -20.43 10.14
CA PHE A 66 4.60 -21.05 8.90
C PHE A 66 5.76 -21.46 7.98
N ALA A 67 6.07 -22.77 7.97
CA ALA A 67 7.18 -23.34 7.19
C ALA A 67 6.86 -23.60 5.70
N ALA A 68 5.57 -23.63 5.33
CA ALA A 68 5.10 -23.85 3.96
C ALA A 68 4.41 -22.58 3.44
N ALA A 69 5.16 -21.48 3.39
CA ALA A 69 4.66 -20.21 2.89
C ALA A 69 4.71 -20.19 1.35
N GLU A 70 3.58 -20.44 0.70
CA GLU A 70 3.46 -20.46 -0.76
C GLU A 70 3.31 -19.03 -1.31
N PRO A 71 3.72 -18.74 -2.56
CA PRO A 71 3.37 -17.49 -3.22
C PRO A 71 1.85 -17.24 -3.16
N ILE A 72 1.44 -15.97 -3.06
CA ILE A 72 0.01 -15.65 -3.08
C ILE A 72 -0.59 -16.08 -4.42
N GLY A 73 -1.55 -17.00 -4.32
CA GLY A 73 -2.39 -17.42 -5.42
C GLY A 73 -3.51 -16.42 -5.72
N PRO A 74 -4.26 -16.66 -6.80
CA PRO A 74 -5.38 -15.82 -7.23
C PRO A 74 -6.49 -15.66 -6.19
N ASP A 75 -6.56 -16.61 -5.27
CA ASP A 75 -7.52 -16.72 -4.21
C ASP A 75 -7.03 -16.10 -2.89
N ASN A 76 -5.99 -15.24 -2.87
CA ASN A 76 -5.57 -14.44 -1.71
C ASN A 76 -5.49 -15.17 -0.36
N CYS A 77 -4.96 -16.40 -0.38
CA CYS A 77 -4.83 -17.34 0.75
C CYS A 77 -6.15 -18.02 1.18
N ASN A 78 -7.24 -17.78 0.46
CA ASN A 78 -8.57 -18.33 0.65
C ASN A 78 -8.77 -19.63 -0.16
N ALA A 79 -7.95 -20.63 0.14
CA ALA A 79 -8.07 -21.97 -0.44
C ALA A 79 -9.18 -22.82 0.21
N THR A 80 -10.33 -22.22 0.56
CA THR A 80 -11.45 -22.97 1.15
C THR A 80 -12.50 -23.43 0.15
N ASP A 81 -12.29 -23.23 -1.16
CA ASP A 81 -13.26 -23.69 -2.14
C ASP A 81 -12.61 -24.22 -3.43
N SER A 82 -12.50 -25.54 -3.51
CA SER A 82 -12.05 -26.30 -4.68
C SER A 82 -13.05 -26.31 -5.85
N SER A 83 -13.99 -25.35 -5.92
CA SER A 83 -15.03 -25.29 -6.96
C SER A 83 -14.92 -24.14 -7.95
N ARG A 84 -13.81 -23.38 -7.95
CA ARG A 84 -13.60 -22.36 -9.00
C ARG A 84 -12.99 -23.00 -10.25
N ASN A 85 -13.80 -23.12 -11.28
CA ASN A 85 -13.41 -23.50 -12.64
C ASN A 85 -12.24 -22.62 -13.12
N ASP A 86 -11.22 -23.25 -13.69
CA ASP A 86 -9.98 -22.65 -14.21
C ASP A 86 -10.18 -21.69 -15.41
N ASP A 87 -11.43 -21.38 -15.79
CA ASP A 87 -11.78 -20.38 -16.81
C ASP A 87 -12.12 -18.99 -16.21
N ASP A 88 -12.17 -18.84 -14.88
CA ASP A 88 -12.36 -17.53 -14.21
C ASP A 88 -11.01 -16.84 -14.02
N TRP A 89 -10.62 -16.09 -15.06
CA TRP A 89 -9.40 -15.28 -15.11
C TRP A 89 -9.22 -14.43 -13.83
N PRO A 90 -8.22 -14.73 -12.99
CA PRO A 90 -8.12 -14.14 -11.67
C PRO A 90 -7.15 -12.97 -11.66
N ASP A 91 -7.55 -11.88 -12.30
CA ASP A 91 -6.91 -10.59 -12.08
C ASP A 91 -7.64 -9.87 -10.95
N PHE A 92 -7.33 -10.14 -9.68
CA PHE A 92 -7.59 -9.16 -8.61
C PHE A 92 -6.50 -9.14 -7.53
N PRO A 93 -5.82 -7.99 -7.33
CA PRO A 93 -5.07 -7.71 -6.13
C PRO A 93 -6.00 -7.19 -5.02
N ASP A 94 -5.67 -7.47 -3.75
CA ASP A 94 -6.37 -6.99 -2.55
C ASP A 94 -6.43 -5.45 -2.37
N ILE A 95 -6.01 -4.69 -3.38
CA ILE A 95 -6.09 -3.24 -3.47
C ILE A 95 -6.96 -2.90 -4.67
N CYS A 96 -8.06 -2.18 -4.43
CA CYS A 96 -8.93 -1.66 -5.48
C CYS A 96 -8.32 -0.47 -6.21
N THR A 97 -7.26 -0.72 -6.97
CA THR A 97 -6.69 0.22 -7.94
C THR A 97 -7.01 -0.27 -9.34
N CYS A 98 -8.11 0.25 -9.90
CA CYS A 98 -8.51 -0.04 -11.26
C CYS A 98 -7.83 0.93 -12.23
N GLY A 99 -7.24 0.40 -13.29
CA GLY A 99 -6.81 1.22 -14.41
C GLY A 99 -8.02 1.88 -15.07
N GLY A 100 -7.87 3.11 -15.57
CA GLY A 100 -8.94 3.87 -16.24
C GLY A 100 -9.35 3.34 -17.62
N ILE A 101 -9.21 2.03 -17.86
CA ILE A 101 -9.62 1.37 -19.10
C ILE A 101 -11.15 1.34 -19.12
N TYR A 102 -11.74 1.83 -20.21
CA TYR A 102 -13.18 1.79 -20.43
C TYR A 102 -13.55 0.54 -21.22
N ALA A 103 -14.08 -0.46 -20.54
CA ALA A 103 -14.49 -1.75 -21.10
C ALA A 103 -15.75 -2.22 -20.36
N PRO A 104 -16.91 -1.60 -20.63
CA PRO A 104 -18.03 -1.63 -19.71
C PRO A 104 -18.65 -3.02 -19.59
N VAL A 105 -19.11 -3.32 -18.37
CA VAL A 105 -19.69 -4.63 -18.02
C VAL A 105 -20.99 -4.49 -17.24
N CYS A 106 -21.77 -5.57 -17.27
CA CYS A 106 -22.91 -5.75 -16.38
C CYS A 106 -22.57 -6.77 -15.30
N ALA A 107 -22.93 -6.47 -14.05
CA ALA A 107 -22.54 -7.28 -12.91
C ALA A 107 -23.68 -7.44 -11.88
N GLY A 108 -23.50 -8.39 -10.96
CA GLY A 108 -24.47 -8.77 -9.94
C GLY A 108 -25.37 -9.93 -10.36
N ARG A 109 -26.18 -10.44 -9.42
CA ARG A 109 -26.96 -11.68 -9.58
C ARG A 109 -27.85 -11.71 -10.83
N ASN A 110 -28.42 -10.57 -11.21
CA ASN A 110 -29.29 -10.43 -12.38
C ASN A 110 -28.65 -9.61 -13.52
N PHE A 111 -27.35 -9.29 -13.41
CA PHE A 111 -26.61 -8.50 -14.39
C PHE A 111 -27.26 -7.16 -14.75
N THR A 112 -27.86 -6.51 -13.76
CA THR A 112 -28.55 -5.23 -13.92
C THR A 112 -27.68 -4.02 -13.57
N ARG A 113 -26.50 -4.23 -12.97
CA ARG A 113 -25.62 -3.14 -12.52
C ARG A 113 -24.51 -2.88 -13.53
N TYR A 114 -24.36 -1.62 -13.90
CA TYR A 114 -23.36 -1.16 -14.86
C TYR A 114 -22.05 -0.77 -14.16
N PHE A 115 -20.91 -1.12 -14.77
CA PHE A 115 -19.57 -0.70 -14.34
C PHE A 115 -18.73 -0.31 -15.55
N ALA A 116 -17.82 0.66 -15.39
CA ALA A 116 -16.98 1.14 -16.49
C ALA A 116 -15.98 0.08 -16.96
N ASN A 117 -15.60 -0.84 -16.08
CA ASN A 117 -14.81 -2.02 -16.39
C ASN A 117 -15.06 -3.16 -15.38
N ALA A 118 -14.55 -4.35 -15.70
CA ALA A 118 -14.64 -5.51 -14.82
C ALA A 118 -13.91 -5.31 -13.49
N CYS A 119 -12.83 -4.52 -13.47
CA CYS A 119 -12.11 -4.22 -12.24
C CYS A 119 -13.02 -3.53 -11.21
N GLU A 120 -13.69 -2.46 -11.62
CA GLU A 120 -14.61 -1.72 -10.75
C GLU A 120 -15.77 -2.59 -10.27
N ALA A 121 -16.27 -3.49 -11.13
CA ALA A 121 -17.35 -4.40 -10.79
C ALA A 121 -16.98 -5.39 -9.68
N ARG A 122 -15.83 -6.10 -9.79
CA ARG A 122 -15.45 -7.04 -8.72
C ARG A 122 -14.91 -6.32 -7.47
N CYS A 123 -14.31 -5.13 -7.62
CA CYS A 123 -13.99 -4.26 -6.48
C CYS A 123 -15.21 -3.86 -5.67
N ALA A 124 -16.35 -3.64 -6.32
CA ALA A 124 -17.61 -3.40 -5.65
C ALA A 124 -18.30 -4.69 -5.17
N GLY A 125 -17.65 -5.86 -5.30
CA GLY A 125 -18.15 -7.15 -4.82
C GLY A 125 -19.15 -7.85 -5.76
N PHE A 126 -19.18 -7.50 -7.05
CA PHE A 126 -20.09 -8.10 -8.02
C PHE A 126 -19.41 -9.10 -8.95
N SER A 127 -20.06 -10.24 -9.16
CA SER A 127 -19.74 -11.16 -10.25
C SER A 127 -20.13 -10.53 -11.59
N VAL A 128 -19.25 -10.63 -12.59
CA VAL A 128 -19.43 -10.00 -13.91
C VAL A 128 -20.03 -11.01 -14.89
N SER A 129 -21.14 -10.67 -15.54
CA SER A 129 -21.49 -11.30 -16.83
C SER A 129 -20.74 -10.55 -17.91
N LYS A 130 -20.11 -11.27 -18.81
CA LYS A 130 -19.50 -10.80 -20.05
C LYS A 130 -20.14 -9.52 -20.66
N ALA A 131 -19.29 -8.69 -21.27
CA ALA A 131 -19.50 -7.40 -21.97
C ALA A 131 -20.95 -6.89 -22.15
N VAL A 132 -21.15 -5.59 -21.88
CA VAL A 132 -22.42 -4.89 -22.15
C VAL A 132 -22.91 -5.18 -23.57
N GLY A 133 -24.19 -5.58 -23.69
CA GLY A 133 -24.83 -5.88 -24.97
C GLY A 133 -24.88 -4.69 -25.92
N ARG A 134 -25.38 -4.89 -27.15
CA ARG A 134 -25.39 -3.88 -28.23
C ARG A 134 -26.03 -2.53 -27.85
N SER A 135 -26.88 -2.48 -26.83
CA SER A 135 -27.56 -1.27 -26.36
C SER A 135 -26.71 -0.35 -25.49
N GLY A 136 -25.55 -0.80 -25.01
CA GLY A 136 -24.76 -0.01 -24.05
C GLY A 136 -25.37 0.03 -22.64
N THR A 137 -26.43 -0.73 -22.39
CA THR A 137 -27.16 -0.76 -21.12
C THR A 137 -27.30 -2.18 -20.59
N CYS A 138 -27.39 -2.30 -19.27
CA CYS A 138 -27.65 -3.59 -18.65
C CYS A 138 -29.11 -4.02 -18.85
N PRO A 139 -29.36 -5.30 -19.15
CA PRO A 139 -30.71 -5.80 -19.32
C PRO A 139 -31.52 -5.66 -18.02
N PRO A 140 -32.84 -5.47 -18.10
CA PRO A 140 -33.69 -5.53 -16.91
C PRO A 140 -33.63 -6.94 -16.29
N SER A 141 -33.80 -7.04 -14.98
CA SER A 141 -33.92 -8.33 -14.31
C SER A 141 -35.08 -9.11 -14.90
N ARG A 142 -34.82 -10.31 -15.43
CA ARG A 142 -35.90 -11.22 -15.84
C ARG A 142 -36.68 -11.62 -14.57
N PRO A 143 -38.02 -11.51 -14.55
CA PRO A 143 -38.83 -11.89 -13.40
C PRO A 143 -38.76 -13.39 -13.11
#